data_AF-A0A8W8M0R1-F1
#
_entry.id   AF-A0A8W8M0R1-F1
#
_cell.length_a   1.000
_cell.length_b   1.000
_cell.length_c   1.000
_cell.angle_alpha   90.00
_cell.angle_beta   90.00
_cell.angle_gamma   90.00
#
_symmetry.space_group_name_H-M   'P 1'
#
loop_
_entity.id
_entity.type
_entity.pdbx_description
1 polymer ?
#
loop_
_entity_poly.entity_id
_entity_poly.type
_entity_poly.pdbx_seq_one_letter_code
_entity_poly.pdbx_strand_id
1 'polypeptide(L)' 'VLLSIQALLSAPNPDDPLANDVAEQWKVNESQAIQTARAWTKLYASLDRE' A
#
# COMPACT_ATOMS: atom_id res chain seq x y z
N VAL A 1 0.47 18.63 1.63
CA VAL A 1 1.05 17.61 0.71
C VAL A 1 1.64 16.42 1.46
N LEU A 2 2.61 16.57 2.37
CA LEU A 2 3.17 15.40 3.08
C LEU A 2 2.18 14.74 4.05
N LEU A 3 1.38 15.53 4.76
CA LEU A 3 0.32 15.00 5.64
C LEU A 3 -0.73 14.19 4.88
N SER A 4 -1.09 14.62 3.67
CA SER A 4 -2.05 13.90 2.82
C SER A 4 -1.47 12.58 2.30
N ILE A 5 -0.17 12.52 2.02
CA ILE A 5 0.51 11.25 1.67
C ILE A 5 0.54 10.32 2.89
N GLN A 6 0.87 10.83 4.08
CA GLN A 6 0.87 10.03 5.31
C GLN A 6 -0.52 9.48 5.65
N ALA A 7 -1.58 10.26 5.41
CA ALA A 7 -2.95 9.80 5.56
C ALA A 7 -3.28 8.66 4.59
N LEU A 8 -2.92 8.79 3.30
CA LEU A 8 -3.13 7.74 2.29
C LEU A 8 -2.35 6.46 2.57
N LEU A 9 -1.15 6.56 3.17
CA LEU A 9 -0.37 5.38 3.57
C LEU A 9 -0.97 4.69 4.81
N SER A 10 -1.67 5.43 5.66
CA SER A 10 -2.37 4.87 6.83
C SER A 10 -3.71 4.25 6.45
N ALA A 11 -4.39 4.82 5.45
CA ALA A 11 -5.67 4.36 4.94
C ALA A 11 -5.74 4.58 3.41
N PRO A 12 -5.73 3.51 2.59
CA PRO A 12 -5.85 3.65 1.15
C PRO A 12 -7.25 4.14 0.75
N ASN A 13 -7.36 4.77 -0.42
CA ASN A 13 -8.65 5.16 -1.02
C ASN A 13 -8.98 4.25 -2.21
N PRO A 14 -9.77 3.18 -2.02
CA PRO A 14 -10.04 2.21 -3.07
C PRO A 14 -11.22 2.62 -3.98
N ASP A 15 -11.90 3.74 -3.71
CA ASP A 15 -13.01 4.26 -4.52
C ASP A 15 -12.57 5.21 -5.65
N ASP A 16 -11.36 5.77 -5.52
CA ASP A 16 -10.69 6.54 -6.58
C ASP A 16 -9.24 6.02 -6.76
N PRO A 17 -9.08 4.79 -7.30
CA PRO A 17 -7.79 4.14 -7.33
C PRO A 17 -6.93 4.60 -8.51
N LEU A 18 -5.63 4.73 -8.28
CA LEU A 18 -4.64 4.85 -9.35
C LEU A 18 -4.34 3.51 -10.03
N ALA A 19 -4.53 2.40 -9.30
CA ALA A 19 -4.32 1.03 -9.77
C ALA A 19 -5.54 0.17 -9.37
N ASN A 20 -6.36 -0.17 -10.37
CA ASN A 20 -7.64 -0.87 -10.14
C ASN A 20 -7.46 -2.27 -9.54
N ASP A 21 -6.45 -3.00 -9.98
CA ASP A 21 -6.11 -4.35 -9.51
C ASP A 21 -5.72 -4.37 -8.02
N VAL A 22 -4.89 -3.41 -7.60
CA VAL A 22 -4.48 -3.26 -6.20
C VAL A 22 -5.67 -2.87 -5.33
N ALA A 23 -6.54 -1.99 -5.82
CA ALA A 23 -7.74 -1.58 -5.11
C ALA A 23 -8.77 -2.71 -5.00
N GLU A 24 -8.97 -3.51 -6.05
CA GLU A 24 -9.82 -4.69 -6.02
C GLU A 24 -9.28 -5.72 -5.03
N GLN A 25 -7.97 -6.00 -5.05
CA GLN A 25 -7.35 -6.91 -4.09
C GLN A 25 -7.56 -6.43 -2.64
N TRP A 26 -7.44 -5.12 -2.38
CA TRP A 26 -7.74 -4.54 -1.08
C TRP A 26 -9.21 -4.75 -0.67
N LYS A 27 -10.17 -4.51 -1.57
CA LYS A 27 -11.61 -4.70 -1.31
C LYS A 27 -12.00 -6.16 -1.11
N VAL A 28 -11.39 -7.09 -1.85
CA VAL A 28 -11.73 -8.53 -1.83
C VAL A 28 -10.98 -9.27 -0.72
N ASN A 29 -9.71 -8.97 -0.50
CA ASN A 29 -8.87 -9.64 0.49
C ASN A 29 -7.79 -8.71 1.06
N GLU A 30 -8.20 -7.88 2.01
CA GLU A 30 -7.33 -6.93 2.71
C GLU A 30 -6.11 -7.60 3.36
N SER A 31 -6.27 -8.79 3.95
CA SER A 31 -5.17 -9.52 4.59
C SER A 31 -4.07 -9.88 3.58
N GLN A 32 -4.44 -10.32 2.38
CA GLN A 32 -3.49 -10.61 1.32
C GLN A 32 -2.85 -9.32 0.79
N ALA A 33 -3.62 -8.25 0.62
CA ALA A 33 -3.08 -6.95 0.22
C ALA A 33 -2.03 -6.42 1.21
N ILE A 34 -2.29 -6.52 2.52
CA ILE A 34 -1.34 -6.14 3.58
C ILE A 34 -0.08 -7.03 3.54
N GLN A 35 -0.22 -8.33 3.30
CA GLN A 35 0.92 -9.24 3.17
C GLN A 35 1.81 -8.87 1.98
N THR A 36 1.22 -8.62 0.82
CA THR A 36 1.95 -8.15 -0.38
C THR A 36 2.64 -6.82 -0.11
N ALA A 37 1.94 -5.85 0.47
CA ALA A 37 2.50 -4.55 0.81
C ALA A 37 3.72 -4.68 1.74
N ARG A 38 3.65 -5.52 2.78
CA ARG A 38 4.79 -5.80 3.67
C ARG A 38 5.96 -6.44 2.93
N ALA A 39 5.71 -7.37 2.01
CA ALA A 39 6.76 -8.00 1.22
C ALA A 39 7.46 -6.97 0.30
N TRP A 40 6.69 -6.10 -0.35
CA TRP A 40 7.21 -5.04 -1.21
C TRP A 40 8.00 -4.00 -0.41
N THR A 41 7.53 -3.60 0.77
CA THR A 41 8.30 -2.72 1.67
C THR A 41 9.66 -3.33 1.99
N LYS A 42 9.74 -4.65 2.25
CA LYS A 42 11.02 -5.32 2.51
C LYS A 42 11.92 -5.41 1.28
N LEU A 43 11.38 -5.46 0.06
CA LEU A 43 12.16 -5.61 -1.16
C LEU A 43 12.69 -4.26 -1.67
N TYR A 44 11.92 -3.19 -1.51
CA TYR A 44 12.18 -1.91 -2.18
C TYR A 44 12.40 -0.74 -1.23
N ALA A 45 12.02 -0.89 0.05
CA ALA A 45 12.03 0.19 1.03
C ALA A 45 12.58 -0.24 2.40
N SER A 46 13.31 -1.36 2.47
CA SER A 46 14.13 -1.69 3.64
C SER A 46 15.38 -0.81 3.63
N LEU A 47 15.79 -0.35 4.82
CA LEU A 47 17.09 0.27 5.01
C LEU A 47 18.17 -0.83 5.03
N ASP A 48 18.59 -1.29 3.87
CA ASP A 48 19.95 -1.80 3.70
C ASP A 48 20.82 -0.61 3.26
N ARG A 49 21.19 0.22 4.25
CA ARG A 49 22.27 1.19 4.09
C ARG A 49 23.43 0.71 4.94
N GLU A 50 24.49 0.27 4.27
CA GLU A 50 25.84 0.18 4.84
C GLU A 50 26.33 1.57 5.29
#